data_AF-A0A075AAH5-F1
#
_entry.id   AF-A0A075AAH5-F1
#
_cell.length_a   1.000
_cell.length_b   1.000
_cell.length_c   1.000
_cell.angle_alpha   90.00
_cell.angle_beta   90.00
_cell.angle_gamma   90.00
#
_symmetry.space_group_name_H-M   'P 1'
#
loop_
_entity.id
_entity.type
_entity.pdbx_description
1 polymer ?
#
loop_
_entity_poly.entity_id
_entity_poly.type
_entity_poly.pdbx_seq_one_letter_code
_entity_poly.pdbx_strand_id
1 'polypeptide(L)'
;MDTRTHPSPTRQSAPRDSSWHNQVHKKSTELLIRKLPFERLVKGLAQDFKADLRLQSLGVSSLQEASKAYLVGLFENTNLYAIHAEQVTTMPKDIQFARRIRSERA
;
A
#
# COMPACT_ATOMS: atom_id res chain seq x y z
N MET A 1 13.00 -29.50 48.12
CA MET A 1 11.97 -29.14 47.13
C MET A 1 12.40 -27.82 46.53
N ASP A 2 13.09 -27.86 45.38
CA ASP A 2 13.65 -26.68 44.73
C ASP A 2 12.60 -26.00 43.86
N THR A 3 12.14 -24.82 44.28
CA THR A 3 11.24 -23.99 43.47
C THR A 3 12.08 -23.22 42.44
N ARG A 4 12.27 -23.80 41.24
CA ARG A 4 12.76 -23.05 40.07
C ARG A 4 11.69 -22.05 39.65
N THR A 5 11.86 -20.79 40.02
CA THR A 5 11.10 -19.67 39.48
C THR A 5 11.48 -19.51 38.00
N HIS A 6 10.56 -19.82 37.08
CA HIS A 6 10.72 -19.49 35.67
C HIS A 6 10.60 -17.98 35.48
N PRO A 7 11.57 -17.29 34.86
CA PRO A 7 11.42 -15.88 34.55
C PRO A 7 10.34 -15.69 33.50
N SER A 8 9.46 -14.72 33.73
CA SER A 8 8.46 -14.26 32.75
C SER A 8 9.19 -13.80 31.47
N PRO A 9 8.64 -14.06 30.28
CA PRO A 9 9.30 -13.65 29.05
C PRO A 9 9.30 -12.13 28.98
N THR A 10 10.47 -11.55 29.21
CA THR A 10 10.79 -10.17 28.84
C THR A 10 10.34 -9.95 27.41
N ARG A 11 9.70 -8.81 27.14
CA ARG A 11 9.24 -8.37 25.82
C ARG A 11 10.44 -8.19 24.86
N GLN A 12 11.07 -9.29 24.47
CA GLN A 12 12.00 -9.35 23.35
C GLN A 12 11.15 -9.11 22.11
N SER A 13 11.32 -7.93 21.52
CA SER A 13 10.77 -7.59 20.23
C SER A 13 11.32 -8.56 19.19
N ALA A 14 10.51 -9.56 18.85
CA ALA A 14 10.76 -10.48 17.76
C ALA A 14 11.04 -9.71 16.45
N PRO A 15 11.80 -10.29 15.51
CA PRO A 15 12.00 -9.69 14.19
C PRO A 15 10.64 -9.40 13.55
N ARG A 16 10.43 -8.20 13.00
CA ARG A 16 9.22 -7.90 12.24
C ARG A 16 9.22 -8.77 10.99
N ASP A 17 8.62 -9.95 11.09
CA ASP A 17 8.38 -10.80 9.93
C ASP A 17 7.22 -10.22 9.11
N SER A 18 7.50 -9.10 8.44
CA SER A 18 6.63 -8.48 7.43
C SER A 18 6.63 -9.26 6.11
N SER A 19 7.45 -10.32 5.99
CA SER A 19 7.56 -11.14 4.78
C SER A 19 6.25 -11.87 4.48
N TRP A 20 5.60 -12.43 5.50
CA TRP A 20 4.32 -13.12 5.35
C TRP A 20 3.22 -12.23 4.77
N HIS A 21 3.08 -11.00 5.30
CA HIS A 21 2.06 -10.06 4.81
C HIS A 21 2.30 -9.71 3.34
N ASN A 22 3.56 -9.50 2.95
CA ASN A 22 3.90 -9.23 1.55
C ASN A 22 3.59 -10.43 0.65
N GLN A 23 3.87 -11.65 1.09
CA GLN A 23 3.63 -12.84 0.27
C GLN A 23 2.14 -13.18 0.14
N VAL A 24 1.34 -12.93 1.18
CA VAL A 24 -0.12 -13.07 1.14
C VAL A 24 -0.74 -12.06 0.16
N HIS A 25 -0.34 -10.78 0.23
CA HIS A 25 -0.88 -9.76 -0.67
C HIS A 25 -0.42 -9.93 -2.13
N LYS A 26 0.80 -10.43 -2.37
CA LYS A 26 1.28 -10.70 -3.73
C LYS A 26 0.53 -11.84 -4.43
N LYS A 27 0.04 -12.82 -3.67
CA LYS A 27 -0.67 -13.99 -4.21
C LYS A 27 -2.18 -13.76 -4.32
N SER A 28 -2.72 -12.74 -3.66
CA SER A 28 -4.16 -12.45 -3.62
C SER A 28 -4.57 -11.40 -4.65
N THR A 29 -5.72 -11.61 -5.29
CA THR A 29 -6.36 -10.62 -6.19
C THR A 29 -7.30 -9.68 -5.44
N GLU A 30 -7.42 -9.80 -4.12
CA GLU A 30 -8.34 -9.00 -3.31
C GLU A 30 -8.05 -7.49 -3.39
N LEU A 31 -9.11 -6.68 -3.35
CA LEU A 31 -8.99 -5.23 -3.31
C LEU A 31 -8.40 -4.80 -1.97
N LEU A 32 -7.25 -4.12 -2.01
CA LEU A 32 -6.52 -3.68 -0.82
C LEU A 32 -7.09 -2.38 -0.21
N ILE A 33 -7.92 -1.67 -0.98
CA ILE A 33 -8.58 -0.43 -0.56
C ILE A 33 -10.04 -0.75 -0.24
N ARG A 34 -10.59 -0.18 0.84
CA ARG A 34 -12.01 -0.36 1.18
C ARG A 34 -12.90 0.27 0.10
N LYS A 35 -13.90 -0.47 -0.36
CA LYS A 35 -14.79 -0.06 -1.47
C LYS A 35 -15.53 1.26 -1.22
N LEU A 36 -16.22 1.40 -0.08
CA LEU A 36 -17.07 2.56 0.20
C LEU A 36 -16.30 3.89 0.32
N PRO A 37 -15.16 3.99 1.04
CA PRO A 37 -14.34 5.21 1.03
C PRO A 37 -13.79 5.55 -0.36
N PHE A 38 -13.34 4.55 -1.14
CA PHE A 38 -12.85 4.75 -2.49
C PHE A 38 -13.96 5.29 -3.42
N GLU A 39 -15.14 4.69 -3.36
CA GLU A 39 -16.30 5.15 -4.12
C GLU A 39 -16.69 6.60 -3.79
N ARG A 40 -16.69 6.97 -2.50
CA ARG A 40 -16.94 8.37 -2.09
C ARG A 40 -15.90 9.32 -2.65
N LEU A 41 -14.63 8.95 -2.63
CA LEU A 41 -13.55 9.75 -3.21
C LEU A 41 -13.74 9.95 -4.72
N VAL A 42 -13.98 8.86 -5.45
CA VAL A 42 -14.20 8.91 -6.91
C VAL A 42 -15.42 9.77 -7.24
N LYS A 43 -16.53 9.64 -6.50
CA LYS A 43 -17.71 10.48 -6.68
C LYS A 43 -17.42 11.95 -6.38
N GLY A 44 -16.66 12.24 -5.30
CA GLY A 44 -16.25 13.60 -4.97
C GLY A 44 -15.48 14.27 -6.10
N LEU A 45 -14.43 13.58 -6.60
CA LEU A 45 -13.63 14.08 -7.74
C LEU A 45 -14.46 14.23 -9.01
N ALA A 46 -15.37 13.30 -9.30
CA ALA A 46 -16.22 13.37 -10.49
C ALA A 46 -17.14 14.59 -10.52
N GLN A 47 -17.63 15.03 -9.36
CA GLN A 47 -18.48 16.24 -9.27
C GLN A 47 -17.71 17.51 -9.64
N ASP A 48 -16.41 17.58 -9.35
CA ASP A 48 -15.56 18.73 -9.72
C ASP A 48 -15.41 18.87 -11.25
N PHE A 49 -15.59 17.78 -12.01
CA PHE A 49 -15.56 17.80 -13.48
C PHE A 49 -16.93 18.06 -14.11
N LYS A 50 -17.98 17.41 -13.58
CA LYS A 50 -19.34 17.56 -14.09
C LYS A 50 -20.36 17.28 -12.99
N ALA A 51 -21.17 18.28 -12.68
CA ALA A 51 -22.33 18.13 -11.81
C ALA A 51 -23.26 17.03 -12.35
N ASP A 52 -23.81 16.23 -11.44
CA ASP A 52 -24.76 15.13 -11.73
C ASP A 52 -24.19 13.96 -12.57
N LEU A 53 -22.87 13.79 -12.61
CA LEU A 53 -22.26 12.62 -13.25
C LEU A 53 -22.63 11.32 -12.51
N ARG A 54 -23.28 10.39 -13.21
CA ARG A 54 -23.58 9.04 -12.72
C ARG A 54 -22.48 8.07 -13.15
N LEU A 55 -21.82 7.45 -12.17
CA LEU A 55 -20.80 6.42 -12.42
C LEU A 55 -21.42 5.02 -12.34
N GLN A 56 -21.06 4.16 -13.30
CA GLN A 56 -21.42 2.76 -13.26
C GLN A 56 -20.63 2.03 -12.14
N SER A 57 -21.25 1.05 -11.49
CA SER A 57 -20.60 0.24 -10.44
C SER A 57 -19.35 -0.48 -10.96
N LEU A 58 -19.42 -1.00 -12.19
CA LEU A 58 -18.27 -1.62 -12.86
C LEU A 58 -17.16 -0.60 -13.13
N GLY A 59 -17.53 0.63 -13.55
CA GLY A 59 -16.56 1.71 -13.76
C GLY A 59 -15.79 2.07 -12.50
N VAL A 60 -16.48 2.21 -11.36
CA VAL A 60 -15.83 2.47 -10.06
C VAL A 60 -14.91 1.30 -9.66
N SER A 61 -15.33 0.06 -9.90
CA SER A 61 -14.53 -1.14 -9.60
C SER A 61 -13.27 -1.21 -10.45
N SER A 62 -13.37 -0.88 -11.75
CA SER A 62 -12.22 -0.80 -12.66
C SER A 62 -11.24 0.30 -12.26
N LEU A 63 -11.73 1.47 -11.84
CA LEU A 63 -10.87 2.53 -11.30
C LEU A 63 -10.14 2.07 -10.05
N GLN A 64 -10.79 1.29 -9.20
CA GLN A 64 -10.18 0.76 -7.98
C GLN A 64 -9.08 -0.25 -8.31
N GLU A 65 -9.32 -1.16 -9.26
CA GLU A 65 -8.33 -2.14 -9.68
C GLU A 65 -7.12 -1.47 -10.35
N ALA A 66 -7.36 -0.50 -11.24
CA ALA A 66 -6.28 0.27 -11.88
C ALA A 66 -5.46 1.05 -10.84
N SER A 67 -6.11 1.69 -9.86
CA SER A 67 -5.45 2.42 -8.78
C SER A 67 -4.59 1.49 -7.92
N LYS A 68 -5.11 0.30 -7.58
CA LYS A 68 -4.35 -0.73 -6.87
C LYS A 68 -3.11 -1.15 -7.66
N ALA A 69 -3.27 -1.52 -8.93
CA ALA A 69 -2.16 -1.94 -9.78
C ALA A 69 -1.08 -0.87 -9.88
N TYR A 70 -1.49 0.40 -10.07
CA TYR A 70 -0.57 1.53 -10.11
C TYR A 70 0.21 1.72 -8.80
N LEU A 71 -0.49 1.72 -7.66
CA LEU A 71 0.12 1.93 -6.36
C LEU A 71 1.06 0.78 -5.98
N VAL A 72 0.68 -0.47 -6.22
CA VAL A 72 1.54 -1.64 -5.96
C VAL A 72 2.83 -1.53 -6.77
N GLY A 73 2.75 -1.30 -8.08
CA GLY A 73 3.96 -1.15 -8.91
C GLY A 73 4.81 0.07 -8.53
N LEU A 74 4.18 1.18 -8.10
CA LEU A 74 4.91 2.33 -7.58
C LEU A 74 5.67 2.00 -6.29
N PHE A 75 5.04 1.29 -5.35
CA PHE A 75 5.65 0.91 -4.09
C PHE A 75 6.74 -0.15 -4.25
N GLU A 76 6.62 -1.06 -5.21
CA GLU A 76 7.69 -1.99 -5.56
C GLU A 76 8.95 -1.25 -6.02
N ASN A 77 8.79 -0.29 -6.95
CA ASN A 77 9.90 0.56 -7.39
C ASN A 77 10.48 1.40 -6.25
N THR A 78 9.59 2.04 -5.46
CA THR A 78 10.00 2.85 -4.29
C THR A 78 10.83 2.03 -3.30
N ASN A 79 10.42 0.78 -3.04
CA ASN A 79 11.14 -0.12 -2.16
C ASN A 79 12.53 -0.50 -2.71
N LEU A 80 12.63 -0.75 -4.03
CA LEU A 80 13.93 -0.98 -4.68
C LEU A 80 14.87 0.21 -4.55
N TYR A 81 14.36 1.44 -4.68
CA TYR A 81 15.15 2.65 -4.50
C TYR A 81 15.58 2.88 -3.05
N ALA A 82 14.70 2.60 -2.07
CA ALA A 82 15.07 2.67 -0.66
C ALA A 82 16.21 1.68 -0.34
N ILE A 83 16.12 0.43 -0.84
CA ILE A 83 17.18 -0.57 -0.68
C ILE A 83 18.48 -0.13 -1.37
N HIS A 84 18.39 0.46 -2.57
CA HIS A 84 19.55 1.01 -3.27
C HIS A 84 20.25 2.11 -2.46
N ALA A 85 19.50 2.88 -1.67
CA ALA A 85 20.01 3.90 -0.77
C ALA A 85 20.27 3.40 0.67
N GLU A 86 20.45 2.08 0.84
CA GLU A 86 20.74 1.39 2.11
C GLU A 86 19.70 1.66 3.23
N GLN A 87 18.45 1.93 2.83
CA GLN A 87 17.33 2.19 3.74
C GLN A 87 16.33 1.03 3.75
N VAL A 88 15.80 0.72 4.94
CA VAL A 88 14.70 -0.25 5.11
C VAL A 88 13.34 0.45 5.11
N THR A 89 13.29 1.73 5.48
CA THR A 89 12.07 2.53 5.51
C THR A 89 11.97 3.35 4.24
N THR A 90 10.90 3.19 3.48
CA THR A 90 10.62 4.04 2.31
C THR A 90 10.29 5.46 2.75
N MET A 91 10.80 6.43 2.00
CA MET A 91 10.64 7.86 2.28
C MET A 91 9.97 8.57 1.10
N PRO A 92 9.38 9.76 1.31
CA PRO A 92 8.79 10.54 0.22
C PRO A 92 9.76 10.82 -0.95
N LYS A 93 11.05 11.00 -0.66
CA LYS A 93 12.10 11.18 -1.69
C LYS A 93 12.21 9.98 -2.64
N ASP A 94 12.00 8.76 -2.15
CA ASP A 94 12.10 7.53 -2.95
C ASP A 94 10.90 7.40 -3.90
N ILE A 95 9.71 7.82 -3.43
CA ILE A 95 8.50 7.89 -4.26
C ILE A 95 8.65 8.95 -5.35
N GLN A 96 9.15 10.14 -4.98
CA GLN A 96 9.43 11.21 -5.94
C GLN A 96 10.43 10.76 -7.00
N PHE A 97 11.48 10.05 -6.58
CA PHE A 97 12.45 9.48 -7.49
C PHE A 97 11.82 8.43 -8.43
N ALA A 98 11.04 7.49 -7.89
CA ALA A 98 10.35 6.48 -8.67
C ALA A 98 9.41 7.08 -9.73
N ARG A 99 8.63 8.10 -9.35
CA ARG A 99 7.76 8.83 -10.29
C ARG A 99 8.56 9.56 -11.37
N ARG A 100 9.68 10.18 -10.99
CA ARG A 100 10.56 10.90 -11.92
C ARG A 100 11.15 9.97 -12.98
N ILE A 101 11.63 8.78 -12.59
CA ILE A 101 12.16 7.79 -13.52
C ILE A 101 11.07 7.23 -14.44
N ARG A 102 9.83 7.06 -13.94
CA ARG A 102 8.67 6.66 -14.73
C ARG A 102 8.17 7.76 -15.69
N SER A 103 8.80 8.93 -15.70
CA SER A 103 8.35 10.13 -16.43
C SER A 103 6.92 10.58 -16.06
N GLU A 104 6.46 10.24 -14.85
CA GLU A 104 5.19 10.67 -14.29
C GLU A 104 5.41 12.02 -13.61
N ARG A 105 5.41 13.08 -14.41
CA ARG A 105 5.58 14.45 -13.92
C ARG A 105 4.41 14.83 -13.01
N ALA A 106 4.71 15.56 -11.93
CA ALA A 106 3.73 16.34 -11.19
C ALA A 106 3.38 17.59 -11.99
#